data_AF-A0AAW0VV07-F1
#
_entry.id   AF-A0AAW0VV07-F1
#
_cell.length_a   1.000
_cell.length_b   1.000
_cell.length_c   1.000
_cell.angle_alpha   90.00
_cell.angle_beta   90.00
_cell.angle_gamma   90.00
#
_symmetry.space_group_name_H-M   'P 1'
#
loop_
_entity.id
_entity.type
_entity.pdbx_description
1 polymer ?
#
loop_
_entity_poly.entity_id
_entity_poly.type
_entity_poly.pdbx_seq_one_letter_code
_entity_poly.pdbx_strand_id
1 'polypeptide(L)'
;MRNGILASFFHCSSSDDKPHHCPTGPDSWRFYQRAKAANVTPPSHSTMKVQFQLEPAYFNEVHDIYKDVTREDMMERCLKGRTRTPNESLHQQIWA
;
A
#
# COMPACT_ATOMS: atom_id res chain seq x y z
N MET A 1 2.68 5.57 10.01
CA MET A 1 1.96 4.37 9.52
C MET A 1 1.20 4.65 8.23
N ARG A 2 0.29 5.64 8.19
CA ARG A 2 -0.47 6.04 6.99
C ARG A 2 0.36 6.14 5.70
N ASN A 3 1.44 6.92 5.72
CA ASN A 3 2.29 7.09 4.53
C ASN A 3 2.91 5.78 4.04
N GLY A 4 3.22 4.85 4.95
CA GLY A 4 3.73 3.52 4.59
C GLY A 4 2.68 2.65 3.92
N ILE A 5 1.45 2.65 4.44
CA ILE A 5 0.31 1.90 3.89
C ILE A 5 -0.08 2.43 2.50
N LEU A 6 -0.16 3.76 2.34
CA LEU A 6 -0.40 4.37 1.04
C LEU A 6 0.76 4.08 0.08
N ALA A 7 2.00 4.14 0.57
CA ALA A 7 3.17 3.80 -0.24
C ALA A 7 3.18 2.32 -0.68
N SER A 8 2.61 1.37 0.08
CA SER A 8 2.47 -0.01 -0.41
C SER A 8 1.42 -0.11 -1.52
N PHE A 9 0.28 0.58 -1.40
CA PHE A 9 -0.75 0.61 -2.45
C PHE A 9 -0.18 1.13 -3.77
N PHE A 10 0.44 2.30 -3.74
CA PHE A 10 1.09 2.90 -4.91
C PHE A 10 2.29 2.11 -5.43
N HIS A 11 2.88 1.22 -4.61
CA HIS A 11 3.99 0.37 -5.05
C HIS A 11 3.44 -0.77 -5.89
N CYS A 12 2.45 -1.48 -5.37
CA CYS A 12 1.83 -2.60 -6.05
C CYS A 12 1.06 -2.18 -7.31
N SER A 13 0.55 -0.95 -7.39
CA SER A 13 -0.15 -0.45 -8.58
C SER A 13 0.78 0.12 -9.67
N SER A 14 2.08 0.27 -9.38
CA SER A 14 3.04 0.95 -10.26
C SER A 14 3.36 0.11 -11.48
N SER A 15 3.50 0.75 -12.63
CA SER A 15 3.93 0.12 -13.89
C SER A 15 5.10 0.88 -14.50
N ASP A 16 5.73 0.28 -15.51
CA ASP A 16 6.83 0.92 -16.25
C ASP A 16 6.33 2.18 -17.00
N ASP A 17 5.09 2.16 -17.51
CA ASP A 17 4.47 3.30 -18.21
C ASP A 17 3.99 4.38 -17.26
N LYS A 18 3.51 3.99 -16.07
CA LYS A 18 2.98 4.90 -15.04
C LYS A 18 3.66 4.63 -13.70
N PRO A 19 4.94 5.02 -13.55
CA PRO A 19 5.61 4.93 -12.26
C PRO A 19 4.94 5.92 -11.29
N HIS A 20 4.35 5.41 -10.21
CA HIS A 20 3.67 6.28 -9.24
C HIS A 20 4.64 7.17 -8.45
N HIS A 21 4.13 8.25 -7.87
CA HIS A 21 4.90 9.17 -7.02
C HIS A 21 5.35 8.49 -5.73
N CYS A 22 6.66 8.53 -5.46
CA CYS A 22 7.30 7.79 -4.37
C CYS A 22 8.32 8.66 -3.66
N PRO A 23 8.75 8.27 -2.44
CA PRO A 23 9.94 8.84 -1.82
C PRO A 23 11.13 8.75 -2.79
N THR A 24 11.72 9.89 -3.10
CA THR A 24 12.88 10.02 -3.99
C THR A 24 14.17 9.78 -3.22
N GLY A 25 15.25 9.46 -3.94
CA GLY A 25 16.60 9.35 -3.38
C GLY A 25 17.17 7.93 -3.34
N PRO A 26 18.47 7.82 -3.04
CA PRO A 26 19.22 6.56 -3.06
C PRO A 26 18.77 5.58 -1.96
N ASP A 27 18.24 6.10 -0.85
CA ASP A 27 17.72 5.31 0.27
C ASP A 27 16.24 4.95 0.12
N SER A 28 15.64 5.24 -1.04
CA SER A 28 14.26 4.86 -1.31
C SER A 28 14.11 3.35 -1.27
N TRP A 29 13.12 2.84 -0.56
CA TRP A 29 12.83 1.40 -0.55
C TRP A 29 12.38 0.87 -1.92
N ARG A 30 11.97 1.75 -2.85
CA ARG A 30 11.52 1.37 -4.20
C ARG A 30 12.69 1.29 -5.17
N PHE A 31 12.80 0.17 -5.89
CA PHE A 31 13.87 -0.05 -6.86
C PHE A 31 13.91 1.03 -7.94
N TYR A 32 12.76 1.50 -8.43
CA TYR A 32 12.69 2.49 -9.52
C TYR A 32 13.33 3.82 -9.12
N GLN A 33 13.01 4.32 -7.92
CA GLN A 33 13.56 5.58 -7.42
C GLN A 33 15.06 5.48 -7.09
N ARG A 34 15.51 4.34 -6.57
CA ARG A 34 16.95 4.10 -6.34
C ARG A 34 17.72 4.08 -7.65
N ALA A 35 17.21 3.36 -8.65
CA ALA A 35 17.82 3.28 -9.96
C ALA A 35 17.89 4.67 -10.60
N LYS A 36 16.80 5.45 -10.52
CA LYS A 36 16.75 6.84 -10.96
C LYS A 36 17.74 7.74 -10.23
N ALA A 37 17.86 7.62 -8.91
CA ALA A 37 18.81 8.40 -8.11
C ALA A 37 20.28 8.04 -8.40
N ALA A 38 20.55 6.77 -8.73
CA ALA A 38 21.87 6.28 -9.10
C ALA A 38 22.19 6.45 -10.60
N ASN A 39 21.30 7.07 -11.39
CA ASN A 39 21.42 7.20 -12.85
C ASN A 39 21.63 5.85 -13.57
N VAL A 40 20.98 4.78 -13.11
CA VAL A 40 20.97 3.46 -13.75
C VAL A 40 19.58 3.11 -14.25
N THR A 41 19.52 2.24 -15.26
CA THR A 41 18.24 1.76 -15.80
C THR A 41 17.49 0.96 -14.72
N PRO A 42 16.25 1.36 -14.36
CA PRO A 42 15.44 0.62 -13.42
C PRO A 42 15.07 -0.75 -13.99
N PRO A 43 15.07 -1.82 -13.17
CA PRO A 43 14.40 -3.07 -13.49
C PRO A 43 12.95 -2.83 -13.94
N SER A 44 12.41 -3.73 -14.76
CA SER A 44 10.98 -3.67 -15.10
C SER A 44 10.10 -4.01 -13.88
N HIS A 45 8.97 -3.32 -13.75
CA HIS A 45 7.94 -3.65 -12.74
C HIS A 45 7.40 -5.08 -12.89
N SER A 46 7.55 -5.72 -14.05
CA SER A 46 7.25 -7.15 -14.25
C SER A 46 8.01 -8.09 -13.30
N THR A 47 9.12 -7.63 -12.73
CA THR A 47 9.90 -8.39 -11.73
C THR A 47 9.32 -8.33 -10.32
N MET A 48 8.30 -7.49 -10.08
CA MET A 48 7.63 -7.41 -8.78
C MET A 48 6.78 -8.65 -8.53
N LYS A 49 6.98 -9.26 -7.35
CA LYS A 49 6.18 -10.42 -6.90
C LYS A 49 4.70 -10.09 -6.72
N VAL A 50 4.39 -8.84 -6.34
CA VAL A 50 3.04 -8.39 -6.08
C VAL A 50 2.83 -7.09 -6.84
N GLN A 51 2.14 -7.20 -7.97
CA GLN A 51 1.70 -6.07 -8.75
C GLN A 51 0.25 -6.27 -9.17
N PHE A 52 -0.50 -5.18 -9.30
CA PHE A 52 -1.85 -5.19 -9.85
C PHE A 52 -2.03 -3.97 -10.74
N GLN A 53 -2.91 -4.10 -11.73
CA GLN A 53 -3.32 -2.99 -12.58
C GLN A 53 -4.84 -2.88 -12.47
N LEU A 54 -5.31 -1.67 -12.15
CA LEU A 54 -6.72 -1.36 -12.05
C LEU A 54 -7.08 -0.33 -13.11
N GLU A 55 -8.30 -0.43 -13.63
CA GLU A 55 -8.88 0.65 -14.41
C GLU A 55 -8.94 1.94 -13.56
N PRO A 56 -8.75 3.14 -14.15
CA PRO A 56 -8.70 4.38 -13.38
C PRO A 56 -9.88 4.61 -12.42
N ALA A 57 -11.09 4.16 -12.77
CA ALA A 57 -12.26 4.26 -11.90
C ALA A 57 -12.06 3.45 -10.61
N TYR A 58 -11.78 2.14 -10.73
CA TYR A 58 -11.53 1.26 -9.58
C TYR A 58 -10.27 1.65 -8.80
N PHE A 59 -9.25 2.17 -9.47
CA PHE A 59 -8.05 2.68 -8.79
C PHE A 59 -8.40 3.78 -7.80
N ASN A 60 -9.22 4.75 -8.21
CA ASN A 60 -9.65 5.85 -7.35
C ASN A 60 -10.54 5.37 -6.20
N GLU A 61 -11.49 4.48 -6.47
CA GLU A 61 -12.34 3.89 -5.43
C GLU A 61 -11.53 3.15 -4.37
N VAL A 62 -10.60 2.29 -4.78
CA VAL A 62 -9.73 1.57 -3.84
C VAL A 62 -8.81 2.54 -3.11
N HIS A 63 -8.27 3.56 -3.80
CA HIS A 63 -7.45 4.57 -3.16
C HIS A 63 -8.21 5.35 -2.08
N ASP A 64 -9.48 5.68 -2.30
CA ASP A 64 -10.32 6.37 -1.31
C ASP A 64 -10.63 5.46 -0.12
N ILE A 65 -10.89 4.16 -0.35
CA ILE A 65 -10.97 3.17 0.74
C ILE A 65 -9.68 3.16 1.56
N TYR A 66 -8.51 3.15 0.90
CA TYR A 66 -7.22 3.22 1.58
C TYR A 66 -7.08 4.51 2.41
N LYS A 67 -7.54 5.66 1.92
CA LYS A 67 -7.52 6.91 2.69
C LYS A 67 -8.43 6.85 3.92
N ASP A 68 -9.61 6.27 3.78
CA ASP A 68 -10.60 6.16 4.85
C ASP A 68 -10.12 5.23 5.96
N VAL A 69 -9.59 4.05 5.61
CA VAL A 69 -9.07 3.10 6.61
C VAL A 69 -7.75 3.55 7.24
N THR A 70 -7.02 4.47 6.58
CA THR A 70 -5.80 5.10 7.13
C THR A 70 -6.05 6.44 7.80
N ARG A 71 -7.31 6.79 8.08
CA ARG A 71 -7.65 7.94 8.93
C ARG A 71 -7.12 7.72 10.35
N GLU A 72 -6.74 8.81 11.01
CA GLU A 72 -6.00 8.77 12.29
C GLU A 72 -6.78 8.04 13.39
N ASP A 73 -8.06 8.38 13.57
CA ASP A 73 -9.00 7.73 14.48
C ASP A 73 -9.17 6.22 14.20
N MET A 74 -9.16 5.81 12.94
CA MET A 74 -9.23 4.40 12.55
C MET A 74 -7.93 3.67 12.89
N MET A 75 -6.78 4.28 12.61
CA MET A 75 -5.47 3.70 12.94
C MET A 75 -5.24 3.60 14.45
N GLU A 76 -5.67 4.59 15.24
CA GLU A 76 -5.57 4.58 16.70
C GLU A 76 -6.29 3.39 17.33
N ARG A 77 -7.42 2.98 16.76
CA ARG A 77 -8.16 1.78 17.19
C ARG A 77 -7.34 0.50 16.94
N CYS A 78 -6.55 0.46 15.88
CA CYS A 78 -5.70 -0.68 15.53
C CYS A 78 -4.41 -0.76 16.37
N LEU A 79 -3.94 0.36 16.96
CA LEU A 79 -2.68 0.38 17.75
C LEU A 79 -2.68 -0.60 18.93
N LYS A 80 -3.85 -0.88 19.51
CA LYS A 80 -3.97 -1.78 20.66
C LYS A 80 -3.95 -3.27 20.28
N GLY A 81 -3.86 -3.61 18.99
CA GLY A 81 -3.91 -4.99 18.50
C GLY A 81 -5.25 -5.68 18.79
N ARG A 82 -6.30 -4.92 19.10
CA ARG A 82 -7.63 -5.45 19.41
C ARG A 82 -8.47 -5.46 18.12
N THR A 83 -9.19 -6.55 17.89
CA THR A 83 -10.20 -6.59 16.83
C THR A 83 -11.31 -5.58 17.14
N ARG A 84 -11.94 -5.05 16.08
CA ARG A 84 -12.97 -4.00 16.14
C ARG A 84 -14.13 -4.36 17.09
N THR A 85 -14.33 -5.64 17.31
CA THR A 85 -15.42 -6.28 18.05
C THR A 85 -14.89 -7.64 18.51
N PRO A 86 -14.81 -7.93 19.81
CA PRO A 86 -14.53 -9.29 20.30
C PRO A 86 -15.54 -10.29 19.73
N ASN A 87 -16.81 -9.86 19.64
CA ASN A 87 -17.96 -10.64 19.16
C ASN A 87 -17.98 -10.96 17.65
N GLU A 88 -17.13 -10.35 16.81
CA GLU A 88 -17.03 -10.70 15.38
C GLU A 88 -15.73 -11.45 15.07
N SER A 89 -14.93 -11.83 16.08
CA SER A 89 -13.87 -12.79 15.81
C SER A 89 -14.52 -14.13 15.44
N LEU A 90 -14.18 -14.67 14.26
CA LEU A 90 -14.69 -15.96 13.80
C LEU A 90 -14.48 -17.05 14.87
N HIS A 91 -13.37 -16.96 15.61
CA HIS A 91 -13.09 -17.85 16.74
C HIS A 91 -14.06 -17.68 17.93
N GLN A 92 -14.54 -16.49 18.27
CA GLN A 92 -15.60 -16.36 19.27
C GLN A 92 -16.95 -16.84 18.75
N GLN A 93 -17.27 -16.67 17.47
CA GLN A 93 -18.57 -17.11 16.94
C GLN A 93 -18.67 -18.63 16.76
N ILE A 94 -17.55 -19.31 16.49
CA ILE A 94 -17.53 -20.78 16.32
C ILE A 94 -17.50 -21.52 17.67
N TRP A 95 -16.87 -20.92 18.69
CA TRP A 95 -16.56 -21.61 19.95
C TRP A 95 -17.27 -21.02 21.19
N ALA A 96 -18.32 -20.21 21.01
CA ALA A 96 -19.19 -19.72 22.09
C ALA A 96 -20.24 -20.75 22.50
#